data_AF-A0AAN5VQ26-F1
#
_entry.id   AF-A0AAN5VQ26-F1
#
_cell.length_a   1.000
_cell.length_b   1.000
_cell.length_c   1.000
_cell.angle_alpha   90.00
_cell.angle_beta   90.00
_cell.angle_gamma   90.00
#
_symmetry.space_group_name_H-M   'P 1'
#
loop_
_entity.id
_entity.type
_entity.pdbx_description
1 polymer ?
#
loop_
_entity_poly.entity_id
_entity_poly.type
_entity_poly.pdbx_seq_one_letter_code
_entity_poly.pdbx_strand_id
1 'polypeptide(L)'
;MDMYFKGIDIEKYRLQLVEVYGSTLKYIDNQTDELCLKAVKGNGVALRYVKKQTEEICIEAVRRDCRALAFVKWDIPNSVAYKICMEAIRQDVDSIRFIDWKIIKNILLEEQIFNLCIEVMKINGEYIEYINWDEINLSDKCKEKICIEALKQTGYALQFIEDYKKYEDIFNIKILEEYGDSSEVIAMKINEEWLFTIGCQDNITKEEFIYRIYNENGGFDLEKGINPHRKRYIEFLEQFFEEKTDKRFNIDDIRLEFITKTRDISFNLILGDDVK
;
A
#
# COMPACT_ATOMS: atom_id res chain seq x y z
N MET A 1 -44.29 10.38 31.43
CA MET A 1 -43.59 9.40 30.58
C MET A 1 -43.20 8.14 31.35
N ASP A 2 -43.29 8.11 32.68
CA ASP A 2 -42.85 6.98 33.52
C ASP A 2 -43.82 5.78 33.63
N MET A 3 -44.92 5.75 32.86
CA MET A 3 -45.91 4.66 32.92
C MET A 3 -45.73 3.56 31.85
N TYR A 4 -44.86 3.73 30.85
CA TYR A 4 -44.72 2.77 29.74
C TYR A 4 -43.50 1.84 29.80
N PHE A 5 -42.62 1.98 30.79
CA PHE A 5 -41.37 1.20 30.90
C PHE A 5 -41.32 0.23 32.10
N LYS A 6 -42.46 -0.11 32.72
CA LYS A 6 -42.48 -1.16 33.76
C LYS A 6 -42.16 -2.52 33.14
N GLY A 7 -40.91 -2.95 33.26
CA GLY A 7 -40.43 -4.29 32.85
C GLY A 7 -39.37 -4.30 31.76
N ILE A 8 -39.00 -3.15 31.18
CA ILE A 8 -37.87 -3.07 30.25
C ILE A 8 -36.60 -2.85 31.06
N ASP A 9 -35.68 -3.82 30.97
CA ASP A 9 -34.31 -3.62 31.40
C ASP A 9 -33.63 -2.67 30.40
N ILE A 10 -33.59 -1.38 30.77
CA ILE A 10 -33.04 -0.30 29.95
C ILE A 10 -31.58 -0.56 29.61
N GLU A 11 -30.81 -1.17 30.53
CA GLU A 11 -29.40 -1.46 30.31
C GLU A 11 -29.23 -2.60 29.30
N LYS A 12 -30.03 -3.66 29.41
CA LYS A 12 -30.06 -4.72 28.40
C LYS A 12 -30.44 -4.18 27.01
N TYR A 13 -31.43 -3.29 26.93
CA TYR A 13 -31.83 -2.68 25.67
C TYR A 13 -30.73 -1.78 25.09
N ARG A 14 -30.05 -0.98 25.93
CA ARG A 14 -28.88 -0.19 25.52
C ARG A 14 -27.76 -1.05 24.98
N LEU A 15 -27.42 -2.15 25.67
CA LEU A 15 -26.40 -3.11 25.24
C LEU A 15 -26.74 -3.70 23.86
N GLN A 16 -28.00 -4.11 23.65
CA GLN A 16 -28.46 -4.62 22.35
C GLN A 16 -28.39 -3.56 21.25
N LEU A 17 -28.79 -2.32 21.54
CA LEU A 17 -28.75 -1.23 20.57
C LEU A 17 -27.33 -0.85 20.14
N VAL A 18 -26.39 -0.72 21.08
CA VAL A 18 -25.01 -0.34 20.76
C VAL A 18 -24.28 -1.45 20.01
N GLU A 19 -24.64 -2.72 20.27
CA GLU A 19 -24.08 -3.88 19.57
C GLU A 19 -24.46 -3.90 18.09
N VAL A 20 -25.69 -3.53 17.75
CA VAL A 20 -26.16 -3.43 16.35
C VAL A 20 -25.72 -2.10 15.71
N TYR A 21 -25.84 -1.00 16.45
CA TYR A 21 -25.60 0.36 15.99
C TYR A 21 -24.66 1.09 16.96
N GLY A 22 -23.35 0.85 16.84
CA GLY A 22 -22.35 1.46 17.73
C GLY A 22 -22.43 2.99 17.85
N SER A 23 -22.91 3.68 16.80
CA SER A 23 -23.12 5.13 16.81
C SER A 23 -24.20 5.62 17.78
N THR A 24 -25.09 4.74 18.25
CA THR A 24 -26.12 5.08 19.24
C THR A 24 -25.52 5.45 20.60
N LEU A 25 -24.26 5.06 20.86
CA LEU A 25 -23.51 5.44 22.07
C LEU A 25 -23.49 6.96 22.31
N LYS A 26 -23.59 7.77 21.24
CA LYS A 26 -23.66 9.24 21.31
C LYS A 26 -24.89 9.79 22.05
N TYR A 27 -25.95 8.99 22.17
CA TYR A 27 -27.19 9.35 22.86
C TYR A 27 -27.28 8.78 24.28
N ILE A 28 -26.24 8.08 24.74
CA ILE A 28 -26.19 7.48 26.08
C ILE A 28 -25.33 8.36 26.96
N ASP A 29 -25.93 8.93 28.01
CA ASP A 29 -25.20 9.81 28.92
C ASP A 29 -24.24 9.07 29.83
N ASN A 30 -24.72 8.00 30.46
CA ASN A 30 -23.95 7.15 31.37
C ASN A 30 -23.37 5.97 30.59
N GLN A 31 -22.17 6.16 30.03
CA GLN A 31 -21.45 5.13 29.30
C GLN A 31 -20.61 4.29 30.26
N THR A 32 -20.89 2.99 30.34
CA THR A 32 -20.05 2.02 31.03
C THR A 32 -18.97 1.49 30.08
N ASP A 33 -17.87 0.95 30.61
CA ASP A 33 -16.83 0.34 29.80
C ASP A 33 -17.38 -0.82 28.96
N GLU A 34 -18.33 -1.61 29.49
CA GLU A 34 -19.00 -2.68 28.75
C GLU A 34 -19.81 -2.16 27.55
N LEU A 35 -20.58 -1.08 27.73
CA LEU A 35 -21.33 -0.43 26.64
C LEU A 35 -20.39 0.09 25.56
N CYS A 36 -19.31 0.75 25.97
CA CYS A 36 -18.29 1.26 25.05
C CYS A 36 -17.62 0.11 24.28
N LEU A 37 -17.23 -0.97 24.97
CA LEU A 37 -16.62 -2.15 24.34
C LEU A 37 -17.56 -2.82 23.35
N LYS A 38 -18.84 -3.02 23.70
CA LYS A 38 -19.82 -3.56 22.73
C LYS A 38 -19.99 -2.64 21.52
N ALA A 39 -20.03 -1.32 21.72
CA ALA A 39 -20.17 -0.36 20.64
C ALA A 39 -18.99 -0.43 19.65
N VAL A 40 -17.75 -0.42 20.16
CA VAL A 40 -16.55 -0.45 19.31
C VAL A 40 -16.32 -1.82 18.67
N LYS A 41 -16.75 -2.91 19.31
CA LYS A 41 -16.77 -4.26 18.70
C LYS A 41 -17.70 -4.33 17.49
N GLY A 42 -18.88 -3.72 17.59
CA GLY A 42 -19.81 -3.62 16.47
C GLY A 42 -19.30 -2.71 15.35
N ASN A 43 -18.74 -1.55 15.73
CA ASN A 43 -18.23 -0.54 14.81
C ASN A 43 -17.06 0.23 15.46
N GLY A 44 -15.82 0.00 15.00
CA GLY A 44 -14.62 0.63 15.59
C GLY A 44 -14.67 2.15 15.58
N VAL A 45 -15.29 2.77 14.57
CA VAL A 45 -15.47 4.24 14.46
C VAL A 45 -16.39 4.79 15.56
N ALA A 46 -17.16 3.95 16.26
CA ALA A 46 -17.94 4.37 17.42
C ALA A 46 -17.06 4.92 18.57
N LEU A 47 -15.74 4.68 18.54
CA LEU A 47 -14.77 5.27 19.47
C LEU A 47 -14.91 6.80 19.58
N ARG A 48 -15.32 7.47 18.50
CA ARG A 48 -15.58 8.93 18.48
C ARG A 48 -16.65 9.40 19.45
N TYR A 49 -17.53 8.50 19.89
CA TYR A 49 -18.63 8.78 20.83
C TYR A 49 -18.31 8.35 22.26
N VAL A 50 -17.19 7.65 22.47
CA VAL A 50 -16.74 7.23 23.79
C VAL A 50 -16.22 8.45 24.57
N LYS A 51 -16.87 8.74 25.70
CA LYS A 51 -16.51 9.87 26.57
C LYS A 51 -15.18 9.60 27.26
N LYS A 52 -15.03 8.44 27.90
CA LYS A 52 -13.82 7.99 28.59
C LYS A 52 -13.21 6.81 27.83
N GLN A 53 -12.12 7.07 27.10
CA GLN A 53 -11.42 6.04 26.35
C GLN A 53 -10.39 5.35 27.26
N THR A 54 -10.53 4.05 27.44
CA THR A 54 -9.50 3.21 28.08
C THR A 54 -8.60 2.60 26.99
N GLU A 55 -7.40 2.15 27.38
CA GLU A 55 -6.52 1.41 26.48
C GLU A 55 -7.24 0.24 25.79
N GLU A 56 -8.01 -0.54 26.56
CA GLU A 56 -8.76 -1.68 26.03
C GLU A 56 -9.80 -1.27 24.98
N ILE A 57 -10.56 -0.19 25.25
CA ILE A 57 -11.55 0.32 24.29
C ILE A 57 -10.88 0.82 23.01
N CYS A 58 -9.75 1.54 23.12
CA CYS A 58 -9.01 2.01 21.95
C CYS A 58 -8.44 0.86 21.13
N ILE A 59 -7.81 -0.12 21.79
CA ILE A 59 -7.24 -1.31 21.13
C ILE A 59 -8.33 -2.11 20.42
N GLU A 60 -9.47 -2.34 21.07
CA GLU A 60 -10.58 -3.06 20.45
C GLU A 60 -11.16 -2.29 19.26
N ALA A 61 -11.23 -0.97 19.33
CA ALA A 61 -11.70 -0.14 18.24
C ALA A 61 -10.77 -0.19 17.01
N VAL A 62 -9.45 -0.06 17.18
CA VAL A 62 -8.50 -0.09 16.06
C VAL A 62 -8.34 -1.49 15.47
N ARG A 63 -8.55 -2.55 16.26
CA ARG A 63 -8.67 -3.92 15.76
C ARG A 63 -9.90 -4.11 14.89
N ARG A 64 -11.00 -3.44 15.25
CA ARG A 64 -12.25 -3.56 14.51
C ARG A 64 -12.21 -2.76 13.21
N ASP A 65 -11.61 -1.58 13.23
CA ASP A 65 -11.58 -0.65 12.09
C ASP A 65 -10.39 0.31 12.24
N CYS A 66 -9.46 0.27 11.29
CA CYS A 66 -8.25 1.11 11.30
C CYS A 66 -8.58 2.61 11.36
N ARG A 67 -9.72 3.04 10.81
CA ARG A 67 -10.20 4.43 10.84
C ARG A 67 -10.50 4.91 12.25
N ALA A 68 -10.67 4.01 13.22
CA ALA A 68 -10.83 4.35 14.62
C ALA A 68 -9.63 5.12 15.18
N LEU A 69 -8.43 4.94 14.60
CA LEU A 69 -7.22 5.61 15.02
C LEU A 69 -7.35 7.15 14.98
N ALA A 70 -8.11 7.67 14.01
CA ALA A 70 -8.41 9.10 13.89
C ALA A 70 -9.25 9.67 15.05
N PHE A 71 -9.85 8.82 15.88
CA PHE A 71 -10.73 9.22 16.98
C PHE A 71 -10.16 8.92 18.38
N VAL A 72 -8.92 8.44 18.44
CA VAL A 72 -8.19 8.26 19.71
C VAL A 72 -7.95 9.62 20.34
N LYS A 73 -8.26 9.74 21.62
CA LYS A 73 -7.90 10.89 22.45
C LYS A 73 -6.48 10.67 22.97
N TRP A 74 -5.57 11.51 22.50
CA TRP A 74 -4.14 11.33 22.70
C TRP A 74 -3.59 11.87 24.03
N ASP A 75 -4.45 12.29 24.95
CA ASP A 75 -4.09 12.57 26.34
C ASP A 75 -3.89 11.26 27.12
N ILE A 76 -2.84 10.52 26.72
CA ILE A 76 -2.52 9.17 27.21
C ILE A 76 -1.00 9.00 27.34
N PRO A 77 -0.52 8.05 28.18
CA PRO A 77 0.90 7.76 28.28
C PRO A 77 1.50 7.30 26.95
N ASN A 78 2.77 7.67 26.70
CA ASN A 78 3.55 7.24 25.54
C ASN A 78 3.45 5.72 25.26
N SER A 79 3.58 4.89 26.31
CA SER A 79 3.54 3.43 26.16
C SER A 79 2.21 2.93 25.60
N VAL A 80 1.11 3.57 26.01
CA VAL A 80 -0.25 3.25 25.54
C VAL A 80 -0.43 3.74 24.10
N ALA A 81 0.01 4.97 23.79
CA ALA A 81 -0.04 5.52 22.44
C ALA A 81 0.72 4.62 21.44
N TYR A 82 1.95 4.23 21.78
CA TYR A 82 2.75 3.35 20.94
C TYR A 82 2.06 2.01 20.69
N LYS A 83 1.47 1.42 21.73
CA LYS A 83 0.73 0.16 21.61
C LYS A 83 -0.49 0.28 20.70
N ILE A 84 -1.25 1.37 20.81
CA ILE A 84 -2.41 1.63 19.94
C ILE A 84 -1.98 1.75 18.48
N CYS A 85 -0.94 2.56 18.19
CA CYS A 85 -0.44 2.71 16.83
C CYS A 85 0.09 1.40 16.24
N MET A 86 0.89 0.65 17.00
CA MET A 86 1.43 -0.65 16.56
C MET A 86 0.33 -1.67 16.32
N GLU A 87 -0.69 -1.74 17.19
CA GLU A 87 -1.82 -2.64 16.99
C GLU A 87 -2.60 -2.27 15.73
N ALA A 88 -2.87 -0.97 15.51
CA ALA A 88 -3.57 -0.51 14.31
C ALA A 88 -2.82 -0.93 13.03
N ILE A 89 -1.51 -0.68 12.97
CA ILE A 89 -0.65 -1.01 11.81
C ILE A 89 -0.62 -2.51 11.54
N ARG A 90 -0.55 -3.33 12.59
CA ARG A 90 -0.50 -4.80 12.45
C ARG A 90 -1.79 -5.41 11.97
N GLN A 91 -2.92 -4.80 12.33
CA GLN A 91 -4.23 -5.27 11.87
C GLN A 91 -4.51 -4.82 10.44
N ASP A 92 -4.12 -3.58 10.13
CA ASP A 92 -4.30 -3.00 8.82
C ASP A 92 -3.28 -1.88 8.59
N VAL A 93 -2.41 -2.08 7.60
CA VAL A 93 -1.35 -1.11 7.26
C VAL A 93 -1.94 0.22 6.78
N ASP A 94 -3.17 0.23 6.24
CA ASP A 94 -3.90 1.47 5.88
C ASP A 94 -4.14 2.40 7.08
N SER A 95 -4.00 1.89 8.31
CA SER A 95 -4.09 2.70 9.53
C SER A 95 -3.10 3.87 9.57
N ILE A 96 -1.94 3.77 8.91
CA ILE A 96 -0.94 4.86 8.87
C ILE A 96 -1.53 6.16 8.31
N ARG A 97 -2.51 6.07 7.39
CA ARG A 97 -3.21 7.24 6.82
C ARG A 97 -3.96 8.06 7.87
N PHE A 98 -4.29 7.45 9.01
CA PHE A 98 -5.06 8.07 10.09
C PHE A 98 -4.20 8.52 11.26
N ILE A 99 -2.87 8.41 11.14
CA ILE A 99 -1.94 8.95 12.13
C ILE A 99 -1.86 10.47 11.98
N ASP A 100 -2.19 11.19 13.06
CA ASP A 100 -1.87 12.61 13.18
C ASP A 100 -0.41 12.77 13.62
N TRP A 101 0.49 12.96 12.65
CA TRP A 101 1.93 13.10 12.89
C TRP A 101 2.27 14.29 13.80
N LYS A 102 1.49 15.37 13.78
CA LYS A 102 1.70 16.53 14.67
C LYS A 102 1.48 16.18 16.13
N ILE A 103 0.54 15.28 16.40
CA ILE A 103 0.27 14.79 17.75
C ILE A 103 1.30 13.73 18.12
N ILE A 104 1.48 12.72 17.27
CA ILE A 104 2.33 11.56 17.56
C ILE A 104 3.79 11.95 17.82
N LYS A 105 4.35 12.92 17.08
CA LYS A 105 5.73 13.38 17.31
C LYS A 105 6.01 13.92 18.72
N ASN A 106 4.96 14.42 19.39
CA ASN A 106 5.06 15.02 20.70
C ASN A 106 4.83 13.99 21.81
N ILE A 107 4.34 12.80 21.47
CA ILE A 107 4.01 11.73 22.41
C ILE A 107 5.06 10.62 22.34
N LEU A 108 5.46 10.22 21.14
CA LEU A 108 6.37 9.10 20.90
C LEU A 108 7.83 9.55 20.82
N LEU A 109 8.72 8.65 21.23
CA LEU A 109 10.17 8.82 21.08
C LEU A 109 10.56 8.58 19.61
N GLU A 110 11.70 9.14 19.18
CA GLU A 110 12.24 8.93 17.83
C GLU A 110 12.33 7.44 17.48
N GLU A 111 12.85 6.61 18.38
CA GLU A 111 12.98 5.16 18.17
C GLU A 111 11.63 4.47 17.93
N GLN A 112 10.58 4.92 18.62
CA GLN A 112 9.23 4.37 18.45
C GLN A 112 8.62 4.78 17.11
N ILE A 113 8.79 6.04 16.70
CA ILE A 113 8.34 6.52 15.38
C ILE A 113 9.09 5.77 14.29
N PHE A 114 10.41 5.62 14.43
CA PHE A 114 11.23 4.84 13.51
C PHE A 114 10.72 3.40 13.39
N ASN A 115 10.45 2.72 14.51
CA ASN A 115 9.95 1.34 14.51
C ASN A 115 8.56 1.23 13.89
N LEU A 116 7.66 2.20 14.12
CA LEU A 116 6.35 2.26 13.46
C LEU A 116 6.51 2.32 11.93
N CYS A 117 7.33 3.25 11.44
CA CYS A 117 7.57 3.39 10.00
C CYS A 117 8.20 2.12 9.41
N ILE A 118 9.18 1.52 10.07
CA ILE A 118 9.80 0.26 9.60
C ILE A 118 8.79 -0.89 9.54
N GLU A 119 7.89 -1.03 10.52
CA GLU A 119 6.86 -2.07 10.50
C GLU A 119 5.95 -1.91 9.27
N VAL A 120 5.56 -0.67 8.95
CA VAL A 120 4.77 -0.35 7.76
C VAL A 120 5.54 -0.67 6.48
N MET A 121 6.79 -0.22 6.37
CA MET A 121 7.61 -0.42 5.17
C MET A 121 7.88 -1.90 4.89
N LYS A 122 7.94 -2.75 5.92
CA LYS A 122 8.07 -4.20 5.75
C LYS A 122 6.82 -4.87 5.21
N ILE A 123 5.65 -4.27 5.42
CA ILE A 123 4.37 -4.80 4.91
C ILE A 123 4.17 -4.34 3.46
N ASN A 124 4.30 -3.03 3.22
CA ASN A 124 4.25 -2.45 1.87
C ASN A 124 5.01 -1.12 1.85
N GLY A 125 6.05 -1.03 1.01
CA GLY A 125 6.90 0.15 0.87
C GLY A 125 6.21 1.37 0.25
N GLU A 126 5.10 1.19 -0.48
CA GLU A 126 4.35 2.30 -1.09
C GLU A 126 3.75 3.26 -0.03
N TYR A 127 3.51 2.75 1.18
CA TYR A 127 2.96 3.55 2.28
C TYR A 127 3.91 4.62 2.80
N ILE A 128 5.14 4.68 2.28
CA ILE A 128 6.05 5.80 2.49
C ILE A 128 5.40 7.14 2.10
N GLU A 129 4.45 7.14 1.14
CA GLU A 129 3.63 8.29 0.74
C GLU A 129 2.91 8.96 1.94
N TYR A 130 2.49 8.18 2.93
CA TYR A 130 1.70 8.68 4.06
C TYR A 130 2.55 9.20 5.23
N ILE A 131 3.88 9.15 5.10
CA ILE A 131 4.79 9.69 6.10
C ILE A 131 4.97 11.18 5.85
N ASN A 132 4.57 12.01 6.80
CA ASN A 132 4.83 13.45 6.75
C ASN A 132 6.23 13.75 7.31
N TRP A 133 7.23 13.80 6.43
CA TRP A 133 8.64 14.00 6.77
C TRP A 133 8.97 15.31 7.47
N ASP A 134 8.18 16.37 7.21
CA ASP A 134 8.33 17.69 7.82
C ASP A 134 7.76 17.75 9.23
N GLU A 135 6.80 16.88 9.52
CA GLU A 135 6.12 16.85 10.80
C GLU A 135 6.76 15.87 11.79
N ILE A 136 7.59 14.93 11.36
CA ILE A 136 8.19 13.93 12.27
C ILE A 136 9.62 14.25 12.69
N ASN A 137 9.93 14.02 13.97
CA ASN A 137 11.27 14.20 14.54
C ASN A 137 12.12 12.94 14.33
N LEU A 138 12.59 12.71 13.09
CA LEU A 138 13.54 11.64 12.76
C LEU A 138 14.88 12.22 12.31
N SER A 139 15.98 11.64 12.77
CA SER A 139 17.31 11.90 12.20
C SER A 139 17.40 11.45 10.75
N ASP A 140 18.26 12.08 9.95
CA ASP A 140 18.46 11.74 8.54
C ASP A 140 18.85 10.26 8.36
N LYS A 141 19.61 9.71 9.31
CA LYS A 141 19.97 8.29 9.35
C LYS A 141 18.74 7.38 9.51
N CYS A 142 17.75 7.78 10.32
CA CYS A 142 16.50 7.04 10.46
C CYS A 142 15.66 7.14 9.20
N LYS A 143 15.54 8.33 8.60
CA LYS A 143 14.83 8.56 7.34
C LYS A 143 15.40 7.69 6.21
N GLU A 144 16.72 7.70 6.05
CA GLU A 144 17.43 6.89 5.05
C GLU A 144 17.14 5.39 5.19
N LYS A 145 17.15 4.87 6.43
CA LYS A 145 16.81 3.47 6.67
C LYS A 145 15.37 3.12 6.33
N ILE A 146 14.43 4.02 6.58
CA ILE A 146 13.01 3.84 6.22
C ILE A 146 12.90 3.80 4.69
N CYS A 147 13.53 4.74 3.97
CA CYS A 147 13.56 4.76 2.51
C CYS A 147 14.15 3.46 1.94
N ILE A 148 15.30 3.00 2.46
CA ILE A 148 15.91 1.73 2.03
C ILE A 148 14.95 0.56 2.25
N GLU A 149 14.25 0.50 3.38
CA GLU A 149 13.32 -0.59 3.66
C GLU A 149 12.11 -0.55 2.71
N ALA A 150 11.61 0.64 2.37
CA ALA A 150 10.54 0.82 1.39
C ALA A 150 10.97 0.35 -0.01
N LEU A 151 12.16 0.77 -0.45
CA LEU A 151 12.73 0.45 -1.76
C LEU A 151 13.06 -1.02 -1.95
N LYS A 152 13.27 -1.78 -0.87
CA LYS A 152 13.37 -3.24 -0.94
C LYS A 152 12.04 -3.91 -1.27
N GLN A 153 10.92 -3.27 -0.96
CA GLN A 153 9.60 -3.81 -1.25
C GLN A 153 9.13 -3.46 -2.65
N THR A 154 9.43 -2.25 -3.14
CA THR A 154 8.80 -1.72 -4.37
C THR A 154 9.66 -0.64 -5.03
N GLY A 155 9.68 -0.66 -6.37
CA GLY A 155 10.24 0.43 -7.18
C GLY A 155 9.36 1.68 -7.21
N TYR A 156 8.06 1.55 -6.94
CA TYR A 156 7.12 2.67 -6.86
C TYR A 156 7.44 3.66 -5.75
N ALA A 157 8.02 3.19 -4.63
CA ALA A 157 8.38 4.05 -3.49
C ALA A 157 9.34 5.20 -3.85
N LEU A 158 10.10 5.07 -4.95
CA LEU A 158 11.01 6.08 -5.49
C LEU A 158 10.30 7.41 -5.80
N GLN A 159 9.01 7.35 -6.19
CA GLN A 159 8.20 8.54 -6.50
C GLN A 159 7.99 9.46 -5.29
N PHE A 160 8.14 8.93 -4.08
CA PHE A 160 7.93 9.66 -2.82
C PHE A 160 9.23 10.02 -2.12
N ILE A 161 10.38 9.80 -2.77
CA ILE A 161 11.71 10.06 -2.22
C ILE A 161 12.39 11.16 -3.05
N GLU A 162 12.56 12.35 -2.45
CA GLU A 162 13.11 13.52 -3.14
C GLU A 162 14.54 13.30 -3.68
N ASP A 163 15.44 12.75 -2.85
CA ASP A 163 16.84 12.49 -3.23
C ASP A 163 17.09 11.00 -3.49
N TYR A 164 16.36 10.43 -4.46
CA TYR A 164 16.45 9.01 -4.76
C TYR A 164 17.83 8.59 -5.31
N LYS A 165 18.59 9.53 -5.88
CA LYS A 165 19.92 9.30 -6.47
C LYS A 165 20.90 8.75 -5.45
N LYS A 166 20.74 9.09 -4.17
CA LYS A 166 21.52 8.53 -3.06
C LYS A 166 21.44 7.00 -2.99
N TYR A 167 20.37 6.39 -3.51
CA TYR A 167 20.16 4.94 -3.46
C TYR A 167 20.54 4.22 -4.76
N GLU A 168 21.09 4.93 -5.76
CA GLU A 168 21.47 4.37 -7.05
C GLU A 168 22.50 3.24 -6.89
N ASP A 169 23.54 3.45 -6.08
CA ASP A 169 24.57 2.43 -5.82
C ASP A 169 24.04 1.21 -5.06
N ILE A 170 22.92 1.36 -4.32
CA ILE A 170 22.34 0.29 -3.49
C ILE A 170 21.44 -0.60 -4.34
N PHE A 171 20.60 0.01 -5.18
CA PHE A 171 19.58 -0.70 -5.96
C PHE A 171 19.88 -0.74 -7.46
N ASN A 172 21.03 -0.26 -7.91
CA ASN A 172 21.38 -0.10 -9.33
C ASN A 172 20.25 0.58 -10.12
N ILE A 173 19.75 1.71 -9.63
CA ILE A 173 18.55 2.34 -10.20
C ILE A 173 18.80 2.79 -11.63
N LYS A 174 17.92 2.44 -12.57
CA LYS A 174 17.91 2.93 -13.94
C LYS A 174 16.52 3.46 -14.28
N ILE A 175 16.44 4.70 -14.77
CA ILE A 175 15.17 5.35 -15.10
C ILE A 175 15.15 5.68 -16.58
N LEU A 176 14.05 5.33 -17.23
CA LEU A 176 13.66 5.81 -18.54
C LEU A 176 12.57 6.87 -18.36
N GLU A 177 12.94 8.14 -18.46
CA GLU A 177 12.00 9.27 -18.31
C GLU A 177 10.84 9.19 -19.32
N GLU A 178 9.71 9.81 -18.98
CA GLU A 178 8.58 9.97 -19.89
C GLU A 178 8.96 10.77 -21.16
N TYR A 179 8.34 10.44 -22.28
CA TYR A 179 8.54 11.16 -23.55
C TYR A 179 7.30 11.07 -24.43
N GLY A 180 6.60 12.19 -24.60
CA GLY A 180 5.29 12.20 -25.26
C GLY A 180 4.29 11.37 -24.46
N ASP A 181 3.65 10.40 -25.10
CA ASP A 181 2.66 9.51 -24.45
C ASP A 181 3.29 8.26 -23.79
N SER A 182 4.62 8.12 -23.80
CA SER A 182 5.29 6.95 -23.19
C SER A 182 5.42 7.11 -21.67
N SER A 183 4.96 6.12 -20.91
CA SER A 183 5.15 6.06 -19.46
C SER A 183 6.63 5.95 -19.09
N GLU A 184 7.00 6.60 -17.97
CA GLU A 184 8.26 6.40 -17.28
C GLU A 184 8.44 4.93 -16.89
N VAL A 185 9.68 4.44 -16.96
CA VAL A 185 10.05 3.11 -16.47
C VAL A 185 11.16 3.25 -15.44
N ILE A 186 10.91 2.68 -14.27
CA ILE A 186 11.93 2.53 -13.22
C ILE A 186 12.37 1.08 -13.25
N ALA A 187 13.68 0.84 -13.30
CA ALA A 187 14.27 -0.47 -13.13
C ALA A 187 15.19 -0.48 -11.91
N MET A 188 14.98 -1.44 -11.03
CA MET A 188 15.74 -1.58 -9.79
C MET A 188 16.18 -3.03 -9.61
N LYS A 189 17.37 -3.21 -9.05
CA LYS A 189 17.87 -4.50 -8.61
C LYS A 189 17.43 -4.74 -7.17
N ILE A 190 16.44 -5.61 -6.99
CA ILE A 190 15.87 -5.99 -5.70
C ILE A 190 16.13 -7.48 -5.50
N ASN A 191 16.77 -7.87 -4.39
CA ASN A 191 17.15 -9.27 -4.11
C ASN A 191 17.94 -9.94 -5.27
N GLU A 192 18.87 -9.20 -5.88
CA GLU A 192 19.67 -9.62 -7.04
C GLU A 192 18.91 -9.78 -8.37
N GLU A 193 17.60 -9.50 -8.40
CA GLU A 193 16.78 -9.56 -9.61
C GLU A 193 16.43 -8.16 -10.11
N TRP A 194 16.42 -7.99 -11.43
CA TRP A 194 15.94 -6.76 -12.05
C TRP A 194 14.42 -6.76 -12.11
N LEU A 195 13.82 -5.81 -11.40
CA LEU A 195 12.39 -5.55 -11.38
C LEU A 195 12.11 -4.19 -12.00
N PHE A 196 10.97 -4.12 -12.69
CA PHE A 196 10.56 -2.95 -13.46
C PHE A 196 9.23 -2.41 -12.92
N THR A 197 9.09 -1.09 -12.94
CA THR A 197 7.86 -0.37 -12.60
C THR A 197 7.50 0.52 -13.78
N ILE A 198 6.26 0.41 -14.28
CA ILE A 198 5.74 1.18 -15.40
C ILE A 198 4.24 1.47 -15.20
N GLY A 199 3.89 2.76 -15.10
CA GLY A 199 2.51 3.17 -14.79
C GLY A 199 2.04 2.60 -13.45
N CYS A 200 0.92 1.87 -13.43
CA CYS A 200 0.39 1.20 -12.24
C CYS A 200 0.97 -0.21 -12.00
N GLN A 201 1.92 -0.66 -12.82
CA GLN A 201 2.53 -1.97 -12.70
C GLN A 201 3.85 -1.82 -11.98
N ASP A 202 4.02 -2.57 -10.91
CA ASP A 202 5.18 -2.49 -10.04
C ASP A 202 5.82 -3.86 -9.87
N ASN A 203 7.14 -3.87 -9.69
CA ASN A 203 7.93 -5.08 -9.47
C ASN A 203 7.73 -6.20 -10.52
N ILE A 204 7.49 -5.85 -11.79
CA ILE A 204 7.36 -6.85 -12.84
C ILE A 204 8.74 -7.33 -13.31
N THR A 205 8.87 -8.60 -13.67
CA THR A 205 10.15 -9.15 -14.15
C THR A 205 10.50 -8.59 -15.53
N LYS A 206 11.75 -8.80 -15.96
CA LYS A 206 12.19 -8.50 -17.33
C LYS A 206 11.28 -9.16 -18.37
N GLU A 207 10.92 -10.42 -18.17
CA GLU A 207 10.08 -11.20 -19.08
C GLU A 207 8.66 -10.65 -19.15
N GLU A 208 8.09 -10.27 -18.01
CA GLU A 208 6.76 -9.65 -17.95
C GLU A 208 6.77 -8.27 -18.60
N PHE A 209 7.80 -7.45 -18.33
CA PHE A 209 7.98 -6.16 -19.00
C PHE A 209 8.05 -6.32 -20.53
N ILE A 210 8.82 -7.30 -21.01
CA ILE A 210 8.88 -7.66 -22.44
C ILE A 210 7.49 -8.10 -22.94
N TYR A 211 6.82 -9.01 -22.24
CA TYR A 211 5.49 -9.48 -22.63
C TYR A 211 4.52 -8.31 -22.83
N ARG A 212 4.52 -7.34 -21.93
CA ARG A 212 3.62 -6.18 -21.97
C ARG A 212 3.89 -5.25 -23.15
N ILE A 213 5.14 -4.92 -23.46
CA ILE A 213 5.48 -4.05 -24.61
C ILE A 213 5.09 -4.69 -25.96
N TYR A 214 4.91 -6.01 -25.99
CA TYR A 214 4.49 -6.76 -27.18
C TYR A 214 2.98 -7.03 -27.24
N ASN A 215 2.31 -7.27 -26.11
CA ASN A 215 0.96 -7.86 -26.10
C ASN A 215 -0.12 -7.04 -25.38
N GLU A 216 0.23 -6.00 -24.62
CA GLU A 216 -0.77 -5.22 -23.88
C GLU A 216 -1.08 -3.86 -24.53
N ASN A 217 -2.35 -3.44 -24.37
CA ASN A 217 -2.93 -2.23 -24.99
C ASN A 217 -2.34 -0.90 -24.49
N GLY A 218 -1.36 -0.91 -23.60
CA GLY A 218 -0.67 0.29 -23.10
C GLY A 218 0.15 0.96 -24.21
N GLY A 219 -0.51 1.76 -25.03
CA GLY A 219 0.06 2.36 -26.25
C GLY A 219 0.01 1.45 -27.48
N PHE A 220 -0.77 0.36 -27.52
CA PHE A 220 -0.84 -0.48 -28.72
C PHE A 220 -1.65 0.21 -29.84
N ASP A 221 -1.00 0.56 -30.94
CA ASP A 221 -1.65 1.12 -32.13
C ASP A 221 -2.31 -0.03 -32.92
N LEU A 222 -3.64 -0.11 -32.86
CA LEU A 222 -4.44 -1.14 -33.52
C LEU A 222 -4.32 -1.10 -35.06
N GLU A 223 -4.04 0.06 -35.65
CA GLU A 223 -3.87 0.21 -37.10
C GLU A 223 -2.47 -0.23 -37.55
N LYS A 224 -1.44 0.04 -36.73
CA LYS A 224 -0.04 -0.33 -37.04
C LYS A 224 0.37 -1.70 -36.48
N GLY A 225 -0.44 -2.30 -35.61
CA GLY A 225 -0.15 -3.58 -34.95
C GLY A 225 1.09 -3.56 -34.04
N ILE A 226 1.50 -2.38 -33.57
CA ILE A 226 2.69 -2.20 -32.73
C ILE A 226 2.47 -1.14 -31.65
N ASN A 227 3.20 -1.22 -30.55
CA ASN A 227 3.35 -0.12 -29.62
C ASN A 227 4.35 0.91 -30.22
N PRO A 228 3.99 2.19 -30.46
CA PRO A 228 4.85 3.17 -31.10
C PRO A 228 6.05 3.55 -30.22
N HIS A 229 5.97 3.31 -28.91
CA HIS A 229 7.06 3.53 -27.95
C HIS A 229 7.92 2.28 -27.73
N ARG A 230 7.60 1.15 -28.37
CA ARG A 230 8.32 -0.14 -28.22
C ARG A 230 9.82 0.00 -28.41
N LYS A 231 10.27 0.76 -29.41
CA LYS A 231 11.69 0.97 -29.70
C LYS A 231 12.43 1.56 -28.49
N ARG A 232 11.83 2.54 -27.82
CA ARG A 232 12.37 3.20 -26.62
C ARG A 232 12.53 2.21 -25.47
N TYR A 233 11.52 1.36 -25.23
CA TYR A 233 11.58 0.33 -24.19
C TYR A 233 12.61 -0.75 -24.49
N ILE A 234 12.78 -1.15 -25.76
CA ILE A 234 13.81 -2.10 -26.17
C ILE A 234 15.22 -1.52 -25.99
N GLU A 235 15.46 -0.29 -26.44
CA GLU A 235 16.75 0.41 -26.27
C GLU A 235 17.10 0.57 -24.78
N PHE A 236 16.10 0.76 -23.92
CA PHE A 236 16.29 0.72 -22.47
C PHE A 236 16.72 -0.67 -21.98
N LEU A 237 16.06 -1.73 -22.43
CA LEU A 237 16.37 -3.12 -22.06
C LEU A 237 17.77 -3.57 -22.50
N GLU A 238 18.33 -3.01 -23.56
CA GLU A 238 19.69 -3.33 -24.04
C GLU A 238 20.76 -3.16 -22.95
N GLN A 239 20.53 -2.26 -21.98
CA GLN A 239 21.43 -1.98 -20.86
C GLN A 239 21.52 -3.11 -19.81
N PHE A 240 20.62 -4.09 -19.88
CA PHE A 240 20.49 -5.15 -18.87
C PHE A 240 20.96 -6.52 -19.39
N PHE A 241 21.38 -6.62 -20.65
CA PHE A 241 21.96 -7.84 -21.22
C PHE A 241 23.46 -7.88 -20.93
N GLU A 242 23.93 -8.85 -20.15
CA GLU A 242 25.36 -9.11 -20.01
C GLU A 242 25.90 -9.85 -21.25
N GLU A 243 27.01 -9.36 -21.81
CA GLU A 243 27.56 -9.73 -23.13
C GLU A 243 27.89 -11.22 -23.36
N LYS A 244 27.77 -12.15 -22.38
CA LYS A 244 28.31 -13.52 -22.57
C LYS A 244 27.49 -14.72 -22.08
N THR A 245 26.36 -14.56 -21.39
CA THR A 245 25.60 -15.72 -20.87
C THR A 245 24.16 -15.78 -21.33
N ASP A 246 23.57 -14.68 -21.80
CA ASP A 246 22.16 -14.66 -22.23
C ASP A 246 21.99 -15.01 -23.72
N LYS A 247 22.65 -16.09 -24.18
CA LYS A 247 22.47 -16.61 -25.55
C LYS A 247 21.08 -17.21 -25.82
N ARG A 248 20.16 -17.17 -24.84
CA ARG A 248 18.75 -17.55 -25.03
C ARG A 248 17.82 -16.36 -25.31
N PHE A 249 18.33 -15.14 -25.19
CA PHE A 249 17.54 -13.92 -25.35
C PHE A 249 18.16 -13.02 -26.40
N ASN A 250 18.35 -13.54 -27.61
CA ASN A 250 18.49 -12.65 -28.75
C ASN A 250 17.11 -11.99 -28.98
N ILE A 251 17.05 -10.67 -29.14
CA ILE A 251 15.82 -9.96 -29.54
C ILE A 251 15.20 -10.59 -30.80
N ASP A 252 16.03 -11.16 -31.67
CA ASP A 252 15.59 -11.92 -32.83
C ASP A 252 14.97 -13.29 -32.47
N ASP A 253 15.44 -13.95 -31.40
CA ASP A 253 14.84 -15.20 -30.89
C ASP A 253 13.51 -14.94 -30.19
N ILE A 254 13.38 -13.82 -29.45
CA ILE A 254 12.08 -13.36 -28.92
C ILE A 254 11.13 -13.06 -30.08
N ARG A 255 11.57 -12.36 -31.12
CA ARG A 255 10.78 -12.19 -32.34
C ARG A 255 10.33 -13.53 -32.93
N LEU A 256 11.22 -14.53 -33.02
CA LEU A 256 10.90 -15.84 -33.58
C LEU A 256 9.96 -16.69 -32.71
N GLU A 257 10.22 -16.81 -31.40
CA GLU A 257 9.36 -17.54 -30.45
C GLU A 257 7.95 -16.92 -30.38
N PHE A 258 7.85 -15.59 -30.40
CA PHE A 258 6.57 -14.89 -30.38
C PHE A 258 5.84 -14.96 -31.73
N ILE A 259 6.54 -14.92 -32.88
CA ILE A 259 5.95 -15.20 -34.21
C ILE A 259 5.41 -16.64 -34.26
N THR A 260 6.09 -17.61 -33.65
CA THR A 260 5.61 -19.00 -33.62
C THR A 260 4.39 -19.19 -32.72
N LYS A 261 4.35 -18.59 -31.52
CA LYS A 261 3.17 -18.67 -30.62
C LYS A 261 1.96 -17.91 -31.16
N THR A 262 2.15 -16.76 -31.79
CA THR A 262 1.06 -16.00 -32.42
C THR A 262 0.53 -16.67 -33.68
N ARG A 263 1.37 -17.42 -34.42
CA ARG A 263 0.91 -18.29 -35.51
C ARG A 263 0.02 -19.43 -35.03
N ASP A 264 0.28 -20.02 -33.86
CA ASP A 264 -0.60 -21.06 -33.30
C ASP A 264 -1.93 -20.51 -32.79
N ILE A 265 -1.95 -19.28 -32.26
CA ILE A 265 -3.19 -18.62 -31.83
C ILE A 265 -4.01 -18.17 -33.06
N SER A 266 -3.36 -17.65 -34.11
CA SER A 266 -4.03 -17.30 -35.36
C SER A 266 -4.45 -18.52 -36.19
N PHE A 267 -3.76 -19.67 -36.12
CA PHE A 267 -4.23 -20.91 -36.73
C PHE A 267 -5.46 -21.49 -36.02
N ASN A 268 -5.54 -21.39 -34.69
CA ASN A 268 -6.70 -21.86 -33.93
C ASN A 268 -7.92 -20.93 -34.03
N LEU A 269 -7.73 -19.65 -34.35
CA LEU A 269 -8.82 -18.70 -34.64
C LEU A 269 -9.31 -18.75 -36.10
N ILE A 270 -8.55 -19.34 -37.03
CA ILE A 270 -8.93 -19.44 -38.46
C ILE A 270 -9.72 -20.72 -38.78
N LEU A 271 -9.74 -21.73 -37.90
CA LEU A 271 -10.46 -23.00 -38.14
C LEU A 271 -11.67 -23.24 -37.20
N GLY A 272 -12.08 -22.24 -36.44
CA GLY A 272 -13.21 -22.33 -35.51
C GLY A 272 -14.35 -21.39 -35.88
N ASP A 273 -14.86 -21.46 -37.11
CA ASP A 273 -16.25 -21.12 -37.49
C ASP A 273 -16.39 -21.20 -39.03
N ASP A 274 -16.74 -22.39 -39.53
CA ASP A 274 -17.61 -22.63 -40.70
C ASP A 274 -17.32 -24.00 -41.35
N VAL A 275 -17.96 -25.06 -40.84
CA VAL A 275 -18.52 -26.11 -41.71
C VAL A 275 -19.84 -26.59 -41.08
N LYS A 276 -20.94 -26.24 -41.73
CA LYS A 276 -22.26 -26.87 -41.58
C LYS A 276 -22.23 -28.32 -42.04
#